data_AF-A0A1R3S384-F1
#
_entry.id   AF-A0A1R3S384-F1
#
_cell.length_a   1.000
_cell.length_b   1.000
_cell.length_c   1.000
_cell.angle_alpha   90.00
_cell.angle_beta   90.00
_cell.angle_gamma   90.00
#
_symmetry.space_group_name_H-M   'P 1'
#
loop_
_entity.id
_entity.type
_entity.pdbx_description
1 polymer ?
#
loop_
_entity_poly.entity_id
_entity_poly.type
_entity_poly.pdbx_seq_one_letter_code
_entity_poly.pdbx_strand_id
1 'polypeptide(L)'
;MDLNPQSISKSTFQDVLTLYPVTVEARARHKATEKILSRKATSSKGKKPKAKPPPPPPPETNDSGLLTTDQQTQIQTEVDEFLSLDRFRYEDLPGLVAARAKDPCGGGYLEKDELVKLVEWKMKHGIFRPALLGLIRSNPEPLVRKVTGEAFAALHGTTQLDEGEEVFPAQAVDMLVKPLRGVGVATASLILSLATTEGGSGGVPFYSDDVYLWVCLGEYSPGLGGEAEARVQRGLYKRVNGELNVKYDVKEYRGLWQGVKGLQRLLGEASCLEVEKVALVVRYRGLEGVSGGGGDGGGGDGNDKQVSLEEGKGETKRGEKRALEQPGEDGSGSRRRRSKRLGRG
;
A
#
# COMPACT_ATOMS: atom_id res chain seq x y z
N MET A 1 -6.55 -3.70 24.03
CA MET A 1 -5.16 -3.87 23.56
C MET A 1 -4.72 -2.53 23.01
N ASP A 2 -3.70 -1.90 23.59
CA ASP A 2 -3.17 -0.63 23.07
C ASP A 2 -2.26 -0.91 21.86
N LEU A 3 -2.64 -0.38 20.70
CA LEU A 3 -1.92 -0.54 19.45
C LEU A 3 -1.26 0.77 18.98
N ASN A 4 -1.26 1.80 19.83
CA ASN A 4 -0.61 3.06 19.51
C ASN A 4 0.92 2.85 19.41
N PRO A 5 1.56 3.17 18.28
CA PRO A 5 3.01 2.97 18.11
C PRO A 5 3.87 3.78 19.09
N GLN A 6 3.32 4.80 19.75
CA GLN A 6 4.06 5.61 20.74
C GLN A 6 3.98 5.05 22.17
N SER A 7 3.05 4.13 22.46
CA SER A 7 2.82 3.60 23.81
C SER A 7 2.65 2.07 23.87
N ILE A 8 2.68 1.37 22.73
CA ILE A 8 2.56 -0.08 22.66
C ILE A 8 3.64 -0.78 23.50
N SER A 9 3.22 -1.72 24.34
CA SER A 9 4.13 -2.50 25.16
C SER A 9 4.85 -3.60 24.36
N LYS A 10 6.04 -4.04 24.81
CA LYS A 10 6.76 -5.18 24.22
C LYS A 10 5.91 -6.45 24.17
N SER A 11 5.16 -6.74 25.25
CA SER A 11 4.23 -7.89 25.30
C SER A 11 3.16 -7.78 24.22
N THR A 12 2.49 -6.64 24.14
CA THR A 12 1.44 -6.41 23.15
C THR A 12 1.97 -6.50 21.72
N PHE A 13 3.16 -5.94 21.45
CA PHE A 13 3.81 -6.04 20.15
C PHE A 13 4.05 -7.50 19.76
N GLN A 14 4.58 -8.31 20.67
CA GLN A 14 4.84 -9.73 20.44
C GLN A 14 3.55 -10.53 20.25
N ASP A 15 2.52 -10.28 21.06
CA ASP A 15 1.20 -10.91 20.91
C ASP A 15 0.62 -10.64 19.51
N VAL A 16 0.69 -9.39 19.04
CA VAL A 16 0.22 -9.01 17.71
C VAL A 16 1.07 -9.65 16.61
N LEU A 17 2.39 -9.73 16.80
CA LEU A 17 3.28 -10.38 15.84
C LEU A 17 2.93 -11.86 15.64
N THR A 18 2.51 -12.58 16.70
CA THR A 18 2.11 -13.99 16.59
C THR A 18 0.91 -14.23 15.65
N LEU A 19 0.09 -13.20 15.42
CA LEU A 19 -1.09 -13.28 14.54
C LEU A 19 -0.72 -13.14 13.05
N TYR A 20 0.51 -12.75 12.73
CA TYR A 20 0.92 -12.50 11.34
C TYR A 20 0.58 -13.63 10.36
N PRO A 21 0.88 -14.92 10.64
CA PRO A 21 0.60 -16.01 9.70
C PRO A 21 -0.89 -16.15 9.36
N VAL A 22 -1.76 -15.99 10.35
CA VAL A 22 -3.21 -16.10 10.16
C VAL A 22 -3.76 -14.88 9.43
N THR A 23 -3.29 -13.67 9.79
CA THR A 23 -3.74 -12.44 9.14
C THR A 23 -3.29 -12.36 7.67
N VAL A 24 -2.05 -12.76 7.35
CA VAL A 24 -1.53 -12.70 5.97
C VAL A 24 -2.26 -13.68 5.05
N GLU A 25 -2.57 -14.89 5.54
CA GLU A 25 -3.40 -15.87 4.83
C GLU A 25 -4.83 -15.36 4.62
N ALA A 26 -5.46 -14.84 5.68
CA ALA A 26 -6.81 -14.26 5.60
C ALA A 26 -6.87 -13.11 4.58
N ARG A 27 -5.86 -12.24 4.56
CA ARG A 27 -5.73 -11.14 3.59
C ARG A 27 -5.59 -11.67 2.16
N ALA A 28 -4.76 -12.68 1.97
CA ALA A 28 -4.57 -13.31 0.66
C ALA A 28 -5.89 -13.89 0.14
N ARG A 29 -6.59 -14.64 1.00
CA ARG A 29 -7.88 -15.27 0.70
C ARG A 29 -8.93 -14.23 0.37
N HIS A 30 -9.06 -13.18 1.19
CA HIS A 30 -10.00 -12.08 0.93
C HIS A 30 -9.73 -11.42 -0.43
N LYS A 31 -8.47 -11.10 -0.77
CA LYS A 31 -8.13 -10.51 -2.08
C LYS A 31 -8.44 -11.45 -3.25
N ALA A 32 -8.16 -12.74 -3.11
CA ALA A 32 -8.46 -13.74 -4.14
C ALA A 32 -9.98 -13.88 -4.35
N THR A 33 -10.76 -13.93 -3.27
CA THR A 33 -12.22 -13.96 -3.30
C THR A 33 -12.79 -12.72 -4.00
N GLU A 34 -12.38 -11.50 -3.58
CA GLU A 34 -12.81 -10.24 -4.19
C GLU A 34 -12.50 -10.18 -5.70
N LYS A 35 -11.34 -10.69 -6.11
CA LYS A 35 -10.94 -10.75 -7.52
C LYS A 35 -11.84 -11.69 -8.33
N ILE A 36 -12.28 -12.82 -7.77
CA ILE A 36 -13.21 -13.75 -8.44
C ILE A 36 -14.62 -13.16 -8.50
N LEU A 37 -15.11 -12.58 -7.40
CA LEU A 37 -16.44 -11.98 -7.33
C LEU A 37 -16.59 -10.77 -8.26
N SER A 38 -15.58 -9.89 -8.30
CA SER A 38 -15.58 -8.72 -9.19
C SER A 38 -15.55 -9.08 -10.67
N ARG A 39 -14.87 -10.17 -11.06
CA ARG A 39 -14.89 -10.69 -12.44
C ARG A 39 -16.30 -11.10 -12.88
N LYS A 40 -17.10 -11.72 -11.99
CA LYS A 40 -18.50 -12.11 -12.28
C LYS A 40 -19.40 -10.90 -12.51
N ALA A 41 -19.19 -9.79 -11.79
CA ALA A 41 -19.97 -8.56 -11.98
C ALA A 41 -19.74 -7.88 -13.34
N THR A 42 -18.55 -8.07 -13.94
CA THR A 42 -18.24 -7.52 -15.27
C THR A 42 -18.77 -8.37 -16.43
N SER A 43 -18.91 -9.69 -16.24
CA SER A 43 -19.45 -10.60 -17.27
C SER A 43 -20.97 -10.59 -17.38
N SER A 44 -21.69 -10.13 -16.35
CA SER A 44 -23.16 -10.02 -16.36
C SER A 44 -23.71 -8.73 -16.99
N LYS A 45 -22.86 -7.74 -17.30
CA LYS A 45 -23.29 -6.39 -17.74
C LYS A 45 -23.28 -6.17 -19.26
N GLY A 46 -23.17 -7.21 -20.08
CA GLY A 46 -23.15 -7.04 -21.54
C GLY A 46 -23.59 -8.26 -22.34
N LYS A 47 -24.90 -8.38 -22.62
CA LYS A 47 -25.44 -8.97 -23.87
C LYS A 47 -26.95 -8.71 -23.98
N LYS A 48 -27.37 -7.93 -24.98
CA LYS A 48 -28.77 -7.87 -25.47
C LYS A 48 -29.14 -9.22 -26.12
N PRO A 49 -30.39 -9.71 -26.01
CA PRO A 49 -30.73 -11.05 -26.49
C PRO A 49 -31.05 -11.06 -27.98
N LYS A 50 -30.59 -12.08 -28.71
CA LYS A 50 -31.17 -12.53 -29.98
C LYS A 50 -31.36 -14.06 -29.94
N ALA A 51 -32.62 -14.46 -30.14
CA ALA A 51 -33.19 -15.78 -30.50
C ALA A 51 -32.74 -17.07 -29.76
N LYS A 52 -33.74 -17.86 -29.31
CA LYS A 52 -33.62 -19.12 -28.54
C LYS A 52 -33.34 -20.37 -29.41
N PRO A 53 -32.45 -21.27 -28.94
CA PRO A 53 -32.53 -22.73 -29.16
C PRO A 53 -33.05 -23.49 -27.89
N PRO A 54 -33.33 -24.81 -27.96
CA PRO A 54 -34.10 -25.56 -26.94
C PRO A 54 -33.35 -25.73 -25.60
N PRO A 55 -34.08 -26.06 -24.50
CA PRO A 55 -33.54 -25.93 -23.15
C PRO A 55 -32.50 -27.03 -22.85
N PRO A 56 -31.32 -26.66 -22.29
CA PRO A 56 -30.48 -27.62 -21.57
C PRO A 56 -31.17 -28.06 -20.27
N PRO A 57 -30.76 -29.19 -19.67
CA PRO A 57 -31.31 -29.67 -18.39
C PRO A 57 -31.27 -28.57 -17.32
N PRO A 58 -32.21 -28.59 -16.35
CA PRO A 58 -32.37 -27.50 -15.40
C PRO A 58 -31.04 -27.22 -14.71
N PRO A 59 -30.65 -25.94 -14.54
CA PRO A 59 -29.52 -25.61 -13.70
C PRO A 59 -29.85 -26.14 -12.31
N GLU A 60 -28.98 -26.97 -11.75
CA GLU A 60 -28.95 -27.16 -10.30
C GLU A 60 -28.75 -25.77 -9.71
N THR A 61 -29.84 -25.21 -9.20
CA THR A 61 -29.87 -23.93 -8.52
C THR A 61 -29.10 -24.09 -7.23
N ASN A 62 -27.80 -23.81 -7.28
CA ASN A 62 -27.08 -23.36 -6.11
C ASN A 62 -27.16 -21.82 -6.13
N ASP A 63 -28.36 -21.32 -5.84
CA ASP A 63 -28.63 -19.90 -5.53
C ASP A 63 -28.29 -19.60 -4.06
N SER A 64 -27.31 -20.33 -3.54
CA SER A 64 -26.59 -19.95 -2.33
C SER A 64 -25.46 -19.07 -2.84
N GLY A 65 -25.29 -17.87 -2.30
CA GLY A 65 -24.14 -16.98 -2.59
C GLY A 65 -22.78 -17.56 -2.16
N LEU A 66 -22.63 -18.88 -2.20
CA LEU A 66 -21.47 -19.68 -1.84
C LEU A 66 -20.60 -19.92 -3.08
N LEU A 67 -19.29 -19.93 -2.87
CA LEU A 67 -18.28 -20.18 -3.90
C LEU A 67 -18.35 -21.64 -4.36
N THR A 68 -18.23 -21.89 -5.68
CA THR A 68 -18.14 -23.25 -6.22
C THR A 68 -16.83 -23.93 -5.83
N THR A 69 -16.77 -25.27 -5.89
CA THR A 69 -15.55 -26.03 -5.60
C THR A 69 -14.35 -25.57 -6.45
N ASP A 70 -14.58 -25.29 -7.74
CA ASP A 70 -13.55 -24.78 -8.64
C ASP A 70 -13.05 -23.39 -8.21
N GLN A 71 -13.96 -22.51 -7.78
CA GLN A 71 -13.61 -21.18 -7.27
C GLN A 71 -12.83 -21.27 -5.96
N GLN A 72 -13.23 -22.16 -5.05
CA GLN A 72 -12.50 -22.41 -3.80
C GLN A 72 -11.08 -22.94 -4.08
N THR A 73 -10.95 -23.84 -5.05
CA THR A 73 -9.66 -24.39 -5.48
C THR A 73 -8.78 -23.28 -6.07
N GLN A 74 -9.34 -22.43 -6.93
CA GLN A 74 -8.63 -21.27 -7.49
C GLN A 74 -8.19 -20.28 -6.41
N ILE A 75 -9.05 -20.00 -5.42
CA ILE A 75 -8.70 -19.14 -4.28
C ILE A 75 -7.52 -19.74 -3.52
N GLN A 76 -7.57 -21.04 -3.23
CA GLN A 76 -6.50 -21.71 -2.49
C GLN A 76 -5.18 -21.66 -3.27
N THR A 77 -5.19 -21.91 -4.58
CA THR A 77 -3.99 -21.77 -5.42
C THR A 77 -3.43 -20.34 -5.36
N GLU A 78 -4.26 -19.31 -5.48
CA GLU A 78 -3.78 -17.91 -5.40
C GLU A 78 -3.24 -17.54 -4.00
N VAL A 79 -3.80 -18.14 -2.94
CA VAL A 79 -3.32 -18.01 -1.56
C VAL A 79 -1.95 -18.68 -1.40
N ASP A 80 -1.80 -19.93 -1.84
CA ASP A 80 -0.56 -20.68 -1.75
C ASP A 80 0.58 -20.00 -2.53
N GLU A 81 0.28 -19.51 -3.74
CA GLU A 81 1.21 -18.70 -4.53
C GLU A 81 1.68 -17.46 -3.76
N PHE A 82 0.76 -16.76 -3.09
CA PHE A 82 1.10 -15.57 -2.32
C PHE A 82 1.92 -15.90 -1.08
N LEU A 83 1.57 -16.95 -0.34
CA LEU A 83 2.34 -17.40 0.82
C LEU A 83 3.76 -17.85 0.41
N SER A 84 3.92 -18.41 -0.80
CA SER A 84 5.24 -18.73 -1.35
C SER A 84 6.08 -17.48 -1.63
N LEU A 85 5.45 -16.38 -2.07
CA LEU A 85 6.10 -15.08 -2.24
C LEU A 85 6.47 -14.46 -0.89
N ASP A 86 5.60 -14.61 0.11
CA ASP A 86 5.82 -14.11 1.46
C ASP A 86 7.01 -14.79 2.12
N ARG A 87 7.05 -16.13 2.06
CA ARG A 87 8.19 -16.93 2.51
C ARG A 87 9.48 -16.53 1.78
N PHE A 88 9.41 -16.38 0.45
CA PHE A 88 10.55 -15.95 -0.34
C PHE A 88 11.10 -14.58 0.14
N ARG A 89 10.22 -13.63 0.45
CA ARG A 89 10.59 -12.28 0.91
C ARG A 89 11.27 -12.27 2.29
N TYR A 90 10.76 -13.06 3.24
CA TYR A 90 11.19 -12.99 4.64
C TYR A 90 12.22 -14.05 5.04
N GLU A 91 12.28 -15.18 4.35
CA GLU A 91 13.16 -16.31 4.69
C GLU A 91 14.23 -16.52 3.61
N ASP A 92 13.82 -16.81 2.37
CA ASP A 92 14.76 -17.29 1.34
C ASP A 92 15.69 -16.17 0.85
N LEU A 93 15.12 -15.03 0.44
CA LEU A 93 15.86 -13.96 -0.21
C LEU A 93 16.89 -13.29 0.72
N PRO A 94 16.57 -12.96 1.99
CA PRO A 94 17.59 -12.46 2.92
C PRO A 94 18.76 -13.44 3.08
N GLY A 95 18.48 -14.75 3.15
CA GLY A 95 19.52 -15.78 3.23
C GLY A 95 20.43 -15.83 2.01
N LEU A 96 19.84 -15.70 0.80
CA LEU A 96 20.59 -15.65 -0.46
C LEU A 96 21.47 -14.39 -0.56
N VAL A 97 20.92 -13.22 -0.19
CA VAL A 97 21.67 -11.96 -0.16
C VAL A 97 22.83 -12.02 0.83
N ALA A 98 22.58 -12.55 2.04
CA ALA A 98 23.60 -12.71 3.07
C ALA A 98 24.69 -13.71 2.64
N ALA A 99 24.33 -14.81 1.98
CA ALA A 99 25.29 -15.78 1.45
C ALA A 99 26.21 -15.13 0.39
N ARG A 100 25.67 -14.29 -0.49
CA ARG A 100 26.46 -13.52 -1.48
C ARG A 100 27.33 -12.45 -0.82
N ALA A 101 26.92 -11.93 0.33
CA ALA A 101 27.69 -10.95 1.09
C ALA A 101 28.94 -11.54 1.78
N LYS A 102 29.00 -12.88 1.93
CA LYS A 102 30.16 -13.58 2.51
C LYS A 102 31.28 -13.85 1.50
N ASP A 103 31.01 -13.65 0.21
CA ASP A 103 32.04 -13.74 -0.82
C ASP A 103 33.01 -12.55 -0.66
N PRO A 104 34.35 -12.74 -0.67
CA PRO A 104 35.32 -11.66 -0.53
C PRO A 104 35.18 -10.50 -1.53
N CYS A 105 34.43 -10.68 -2.64
CA CYS A 105 34.08 -9.62 -3.58
C CYS A 105 32.60 -9.15 -3.50
N GLY A 106 31.78 -9.76 -2.65
CA GLY A 106 30.34 -9.57 -2.64
C GLY A 106 29.86 -8.66 -1.50
N GLY A 107 29.29 -7.50 -1.84
CA GLY A 107 28.52 -6.67 -0.89
C GLY A 107 27.09 -7.17 -0.65
N GLY A 108 26.77 -8.41 -1.05
CA GLY A 108 25.42 -8.87 -1.32
C GLY A 108 24.86 -8.24 -2.60
N TYR A 109 23.91 -8.88 -3.28
CA TYR A 109 23.21 -8.29 -4.44
C TYR A 109 21.95 -9.07 -4.78
N LEU A 110 21.07 -8.45 -5.57
CA LEU A 110 19.90 -9.12 -6.16
C LEU A 110 20.16 -9.54 -7.60
N GLU A 111 19.65 -10.71 -7.94
CA GLU A 111 19.40 -11.10 -9.32
C GLU A 111 18.17 -10.39 -9.88
N LYS A 112 18.09 -10.23 -11.20
CA LYS A 112 16.92 -9.60 -11.84
C LYS A 112 15.63 -10.33 -11.52
N ASP A 113 15.64 -11.66 -11.58
CA ASP A 113 14.43 -12.46 -11.34
C ASP A 113 13.98 -12.38 -9.87
N GLU A 114 14.93 -12.24 -8.93
CA GLU A 114 14.64 -11.99 -7.52
C GLU A 114 14.01 -10.61 -7.33
N LEU A 115 14.52 -9.57 -8.00
CA LEU A 115 13.92 -8.24 -7.99
C LEU A 115 12.50 -8.25 -8.56
N VAL A 116 12.26 -8.98 -9.66
CA VAL A 116 10.93 -9.13 -10.25
C VAL A 116 9.99 -9.80 -9.24
N LYS A 117 10.38 -10.94 -8.66
CA LYS A 117 9.60 -11.69 -7.68
C LYS A 117 9.30 -10.86 -6.42
N LEU A 118 10.28 -10.06 -5.97
CA LEU A 118 10.13 -9.14 -4.84
C LEU A 118 9.11 -8.03 -5.11
N VAL A 119 9.11 -7.47 -6.32
CA VAL A 119 8.09 -6.48 -6.71
C VAL A 119 6.72 -7.13 -6.90
N GLU A 120 6.64 -8.37 -7.40
CA GLU A 120 5.39 -9.13 -7.48
C GLU A 120 4.77 -9.34 -6.09
N TRP A 121 5.57 -9.73 -5.10
CA TRP A 121 5.17 -9.79 -3.69
C TRP A 121 4.60 -8.43 -3.22
N LYS A 122 5.33 -7.33 -3.44
CA LYS A 122 4.87 -5.98 -3.07
C LYS A 122 3.53 -5.61 -3.71
N MET A 123 3.34 -5.95 -4.99
CA MET A 123 2.09 -5.68 -5.72
C MET A 123 0.91 -6.51 -5.19
N LYS A 124 1.18 -7.71 -4.66
CA LYS A 124 0.16 -8.56 -4.01
C LYS A 124 -0.24 -8.03 -2.64
N HIS A 125 0.62 -7.32 -1.92
CA HIS A 125 0.22 -6.56 -0.72
C HIS A 125 -0.57 -5.28 -1.09
N GLY A 126 0.00 -4.44 -1.95
CA GLY A 126 -0.56 -3.13 -2.29
C GLY A 126 -1.56 -3.11 -3.45
N ILE A 127 -1.61 -1.94 -4.11
CA ILE A 127 -2.36 -1.71 -5.35
C ILE A 127 -1.59 -2.32 -6.52
N PHE A 128 -2.26 -3.15 -7.31
CA PHE A 128 -1.67 -3.81 -8.46
C PHE A 128 -1.43 -2.82 -9.61
N ARG A 129 -0.17 -2.57 -9.97
CA ARG A 129 0.24 -1.67 -11.05
C ARG A 129 1.05 -2.42 -12.13
N PRO A 130 0.39 -3.06 -13.12
CA PRO A 130 1.06 -3.97 -14.05
C PRO A 130 2.14 -3.29 -14.92
N ALA A 131 1.97 -2.00 -15.23
CA ALA A 131 2.97 -1.23 -15.97
C ALA A 131 4.33 -1.16 -15.24
N LEU A 132 4.32 -1.22 -13.91
CA LEU A 132 5.53 -1.17 -13.09
C LEU A 132 6.40 -2.43 -13.27
N LEU A 133 5.77 -3.61 -13.33
CA LEU A 133 6.48 -4.87 -13.56
C LEU A 133 7.18 -4.91 -14.93
N GLY A 134 6.55 -4.33 -15.95
CA GLY A 134 7.17 -4.18 -17.27
C GLY A 134 8.46 -3.36 -17.24
N LEU A 135 8.48 -2.27 -16.46
CA LEU A 135 9.69 -1.46 -16.26
C LEU A 135 10.78 -2.23 -15.51
N ILE A 136 10.41 -2.93 -14.44
CA ILE A 136 11.37 -3.73 -13.65
C ILE A 136 12.04 -4.80 -14.52
N ARG A 137 11.24 -5.55 -15.30
CA ARG A 137 11.74 -6.58 -16.23
C ARG A 137 12.62 -6.04 -17.34
N SER A 138 12.54 -4.75 -17.65
CA SER A 138 13.37 -4.11 -18.69
C SER A 138 14.78 -3.72 -18.20
N ASN A 139 15.08 -3.84 -16.91
CA ASN A 139 16.41 -3.53 -16.40
C ASN A 139 17.42 -4.66 -16.78
N PRO A 140 18.63 -4.32 -17.26
CA PRO A 140 19.67 -5.31 -17.53
C PRO A 140 20.13 -6.04 -16.26
N GLU A 141 20.32 -7.36 -16.33
CA GLU A 141 20.82 -8.16 -15.21
C GLU A 141 22.13 -7.65 -14.58
N PRO A 142 23.18 -7.29 -15.37
CA PRO A 142 24.42 -6.77 -14.79
C PRO A 142 24.21 -5.44 -14.05
N LEU A 143 23.27 -4.62 -14.52
CA LEU A 143 22.93 -3.36 -13.86
C LEU A 143 22.30 -3.62 -12.50
N VAL A 144 21.31 -4.52 -12.43
CA VAL A 144 20.62 -4.87 -11.17
C VAL A 144 21.62 -5.36 -10.12
N ARG A 145 22.50 -6.31 -10.48
CA ARG A 145 23.53 -6.82 -9.56
C ARG A 145 24.43 -5.70 -9.06
N LYS A 146 24.97 -4.89 -9.98
CA LYS A 146 25.88 -3.80 -9.65
C LYS A 146 25.26 -2.80 -8.67
N VAL A 147 24.11 -2.22 -9.02
CA VAL A 147 23.53 -1.12 -8.24
C VAL A 147 22.96 -1.57 -6.90
N THR A 148 22.44 -2.80 -6.82
CA THR A 148 21.98 -3.35 -5.54
C THR A 148 23.14 -3.66 -4.61
N GLY A 149 24.25 -4.20 -5.14
CA GLY A 149 25.46 -4.42 -4.35
C GLY A 149 26.15 -3.14 -3.90
N GLU A 150 26.23 -2.12 -4.77
CA GLU A 150 26.74 -0.78 -4.38
C GLU A 150 25.87 -0.15 -3.28
N ALA A 151 24.54 -0.28 -3.38
CA ALA A 151 23.63 0.25 -2.37
C ALA A 151 23.74 -0.47 -1.02
N PHE A 152 23.91 -1.81 -1.02
CA PHE A 152 24.14 -2.58 0.21
C PHE A 152 25.49 -2.26 0.85
N ALA A 153 26.55 -2.14 0.05
CA ALA A 153 27.86 -1.73 0.55
C ALA A 153 27.82 -0.32 1.18
N ALA A 154 27.09 0.62 0.57
CA ALA A 154 26.92 1.98 1.12
C ALA A 154 26.21 1.99 2.48
N LEU A 155 25.26 1.07 2.71
CA LEU A 155 24.63 0.92 4.03
C LEU A 155 25.64 0.47 5.09
N HIS A 156 26.44 -0.56 4.79
CA HIS A 156 27.43 -1.08 5.74
C HIS A 156 28.53 -0.05 6.03
N GLY A 157 29.00 0.68 5.02
CA GLY A 157 30.01 1.73 5.20
C GLY A 157 29.53 2.91 6.05
N THR A 158 28.23 3.22 6.02
CA THR A 158 27.65 4.29 6.87
C THR A 158 27.57 3.85 8.33
N THR A 159 27.18 2.59 8.59
CA THR A 159 27.09 2.03 9.95
C THR A 159 28.45 1.90 10.66
N GLN A 160 29.55 1.76 9.92
CA GLN A 160 30.89 1.63 10.49
C GLN A 160 31.57 2.97 10.82
N LEU A 161 31.11 4.08 10.25
CA LEU A 161 31.73 5.40 10.42
C LEU A 161 31.14 6.20 11.59
N ASP A 162 29.87 5.96 11.94
CA ASP A 162 29.16 6.65 13.01
C ASP A 162 28.84 5.64 14.13
N GLU A 163 29.77 5.43 15.07
CA GLU A 163 29.64 4.56 16.24
C GLU A 163 28.58 5.06 17.27
N GLY A 164 27.35 5.29 16.82
CA GLY A 164 26.22 5.55 17.72
C GLY A 164 24.99 6.22 17.11
N GLU A 165 25.07 6.87 15.94
CA GLU A 165 23.90 7.51 15.31
C GLU A 165 23.35 6.72 14.12
N GLU A 166 22.07 6.39 14.18
CA GLU A 166 21.35 5.76 13.08
C GLU A 166 21.08 6.77 11.95
N VAL A 167 21.97 6.82 10.96
CA VAL A 167 21.85 7.73 9.82
C VAL A 167 20.81 7.25 8.81
N PHE A 168 19.97 8.18 8.34
CA PHE A 168 18.99 7.90 7.28
C PHE A 168 19.69 7.56 5.95
N PRO A 169 19.35 6.44 5.28
CA PRO A 169 20.10 5.91 4.14
C PRO A 169 19.78 6.60 2.80
N ALA A 170 19.84 7.94 2.76
CA ALA A 170 19.51 8.72 1.56
C ALA A 170 20.35 8.33 0.33
N GLN A 171 21.66 8.13 0.54
CA GLN A 171 22.59 7.78 -0.53
C GLN A 171 22.25 6.42 -1.16
N ALA A 172 22.00 5.40 -0.34
CA ALA A 172 21.64 4.07 -0.81
C ALA A 172 20.28 4.06 -1.53
N VAL A 173 19.31 4.87 -1.07
CA VAL A 173 18.03 5.06 -1.79
C VAL A 173 18.27 5.67 -3.17
N ASP A 174 19.08 6.73 -3.25
CA ASP A 174 19.39 7.41 -4.52
C ASP A 174 20.11 6.50 -5.53
N MET A 175 21.02 5.65 -5.04
CA MET A 175 21.74 4.65 -5.86
C MET A 175 20.80 3.65 -6.53
N LEU A 176 19.63 3.37 -5.92
CA LEU A 176 18.63 2.48 -6.49
C LEU A 176 17.63 3.21 -7.40
N VAL A 177 17.16 4.39 -6.97
CA VAL A 177 16.09 5.14 -7.66
C VAL A 177 16.56 5.72 -9.00
N LYS A 178 17.81 6.21 -9.08
CA LYS A 178 18.31 6.90 -10.28
C LYS A 178 18.53 5.95 -11.47
N PRO A 179 19.21 4.79 -11.32
CA PRO A 179 19.52 3.93 -12.46
C PRO A 179 18.44 2.88 -12.80
N LEU A 180 17.63 2.43 -11.84
CA LEU A 180 16.67 1.33 -12.07
C LEU A 180 15.30 1.84 -12.48
N ARG A 181 14.83 1.41 -13.66
CA ARG A 181 13.49 1.71 -14.16
C ARG A 181 12.45 1.00 -13.31
N GLY A 182 11.40 1.73 -12.92
CA GLY A 182 10.31 1.19 -12.08
C GLY A 182 10.66 1.08 -10.59
N VAL A 183 11.83 1.57 -10.16
CA VAL A 183 12.21 1.63 -8.75
C VAL A 183 12.04 3.06 -8.25
N GLY A 184 11.01 3.30 -7.45
CA GLY A 184 10.85 4.53 -6.66
C GLY A 184 11.27 4.30 -5.21
N VAL A 185 11.14 5.34 -4.36
CA VAL A 185 11.56 5.31 -2.94
C VAL A 185 11.01 4.10 -2.19
N ALA A 186 9.72 3.79 -2.37
CA ALA A 186 9.12 2.62 -1.73
C ALA A 186 9.77 1.30 -2.19
N THR A 187 10.08 1.13 -3.47
CA THR A 187 10.73 -0.10 -3.96
C THR A 187 12.21 -0.14 -3.56
N ALA A 188 12.89 1.01 -3.56
CA ALA A 188 14.27 1.11 -3.06
C ALA A 188 14.34 0.72 -1.57
N SER A 189 13.46 1.25 -0.72
CA SER A 189 13.41 0.86 0.69
C SER A 189 13.11 -0.63 0.92
N LEU A 190 12.32 -1.26 0.05
CA LEU A 190 12.08 -2.71 0.07
C LEU A 190 13.36 -3.49 -0.21
N ILE A 191 14.11 -3.09 -1.24
CA ILE A 191 15.41 -3.70 -1.57
C ILE A 191 16.37 -3.53 -0.40
N LEU A 192 16.52 -2.31 0.13
CA LEU A 192 17.43 -2.01 1.24
C LEU A 192 17.07 -2.76 2.52
N SER A 193 15.80 -3.08 2.76
CA SER A 193 15.38 -3.87 3.93
C SER A 193 15.91 -5.32 3.92
N LEU A 194 16.49 -5.78 2.81
CA LEU A 194 17.15 -7.09 2.71
C LEU A 194 18.61 -7.06 3.20
N ALA A 195 19.21 -5.87 3.27
CA ALA A 195 20.54 -5.68 3.85
C ALA A 195 20.44 -5.85 5.36
N THR A 196 20.44 -7.11 5.78
CA THR A 196 20.32 -7.49 7.19
C THR A 196 21.68 -7.30 7.84
N THR A 197 21.75 -6.48 8.88
CA THR A 197 22.96 -6.36 9.70
C THR A 197 23.06 -7.58 10.62
N GLU A 198 24.26 -8.15 10.75
CA GLU A 198 24.49 -9.22 11.74
C GLU A 198 24.14 -8.72 13.15
N GLY A 199 23.33 -9.49 13.90
CA GLY A 199 22.95 -9.15 15.28
C GLY A 199 21.45 -8.85 15.53
N GLY A 200 20.58 -8.90 14.51
CA GLY A 200 19.11 -8.88 14.67
C GLY A 200 18.48 -7.53 15.05
N SER A 201 19.23 -6.65 15.72
CA SER A 201 18.88 -5.25 15.98
C SER A 201 19.59 -4.36 14.96
N GLY A 202 18.91 -4.08 13.85
CA GLY A 202 19.44 -3.22 12.80
C GLY A 202 18.81 -3.52 11.45
N GLY A 203 18.83 -2.51 10.57
CA GLY A 203 18.25 -2.62 9.24
C GLY A 203 17.47 -1.38 8.82
N VAL A 204 17.06 -1.42 7.56
CA VAL A 204 16.34 -0.34 6.89
C VAL A 204 14.86 -0.69 6.83
N PRO A 205 13.94 0.14 7.37
CA PRO A 205 12.52 -0.12 7.29
C PRO A 205 12.03 0.00 5.85
N PHE A 206 11.18 -0.94 5.46
CA PHE A 206 10.46 -0.87 4.19
C PHE A 206 9.35 0.19 4.29
N TYR A 207 9.32 1.11 3.33
CA TYR A 207 8.22 2.05 3.16
C TYR A 207 7.01 1.37 2.52
N SER A 208 6.26 0.63 3.35
CA SER A 208 4.95 0.08 3.01
C SER A 208 3.81 1.02 3.47
N ASP A 209 2.66 0.91 2.81
CA ASP A 209 1.45 1.63 3.24
C ASP A 209 1.04 1.23 4.66
N ASP A 210 1.20 -0.05 5.01
CA ASP A 210 0.80 -0.62 6.31
C ASP A 210 1.64 0.03 7.43
N VAL A 211 2.96 0.08 7.27
CA VAL A 211 3.88 0.71 8.24
C VAL A 211 3.65 2.22 8.31
N TYR A 212 3.47 2.89 7.17
CA TYR A 212 3.24 4.33 7.17
C TYR A 212 1.94 4.73 7.86
N LEU A 213 0.84 4.01 7.59
CA LEU A 213 -0.44 4.20 8.24
C LEU A 213 -0.32 4.03 9.76
N TRP A 214 0.30 2.95 10.19
CA TRP A 214 0.42 2.66 11.61
C TRP A 214 1.37 3.64 12.32
N VAL A 215 2.63 3.69 11.90
CA VAL A 215 3.71 4.36 12.62
C VAL A 215 3.68 5.88 12.45
N CYS A 216 3.37 6.37 11.25
CA CYS A 216 3.42 7.82 10.94
C CYS A 216 2.07 8.50 11.07
N LEU A 217 0.99 7.80 10.76
CA LEU A 217 -0.37 8.36 10.77
C LEU A 217 -1.18 7.95 12.00
N GLY A 218 -0.69 7.01 12.81
CA GLY A 218 -1.34 6.58 14.04
C GLY A 218 -2.62 5.79 13.80
N GLU A 219 -2.76 5.13 12.64
CA GLU A 219 -3.93 4.32 12.33
C GLU A 219 -3.77 2.91 12.89
N TYR A 220 -4.54 2.58 13.92
CA TYR A 220 -4.53 1.24 14.54
C TYR A 220 -5.91 0.75 15.00
N SER A 221 -6.98 1.47 14.63
CA SER A 221 -8.38 1.01 14.78
C SER A 221 -9.31 1.71 13.80
N PRO A 222 -10.08 0.96 12.99
CA PRO A 222 -11.30 1.49 12.41
C PRO A 222 -12.40 1.49 13.50
N GLY A 223 -12.78 2.66 13.99
CA GLY A 223 -13.98 2.83 14.83
C GLY A 223 -13.77 3.20 16.29
N LEU A 224 -12.54 3.51 16.72
CA LEU A 224 -12.27 4.14 18.02
C LEU A 224 -11.86 5.57 17.76
N GLY A 225 -12.81 6.50 17.96
CA GLY A 225 -12.63 7.94 17.79
C GLY A 225 -11.27 8.45 18.27
N GLY A 226 -10.68 9.36 17.50
CA GLY A 226 -9.37 9.92 17.79
C GLY A 226 -8.86 10.82 16.67
N GLU A 227 -7.61 11.27 16.80
CA GLU A 227 -6.99 12.18 15.82
C GLU A 227 -6.85 11.52 14.44
N ALA A 228 -6.52 10.23 14.37
CA ALA A 228 -6.42 9.46 13.14
C ALA A 228 -7.77 9.38 12.39
N GLU A 229 -8.84 9.00 13.09
CA GLU A 229 -10.20 8.97 12.52
C GLU A 229 -10.65 10.36 12.06
N ALA A 230 -10.36 11.41 12.84
CA ALA A 230 -10.65 12.78 12.45
C ALA A 230 -9.86 13.23 11.20
N ARG A 231 -8.62 12.77 11.03
CA ARG A 231 -7.81 13.04 9.82
C ARG A 231 -8.33 12.27 8.60
N VAL A 232 -8.83 11.04 8.78
CA VAL A 232 -9.53 10.28 7.73
C VAL A 232 -10.80 11.00 7.30
N GLN A 233 -11.64 11.41 8.25
CA GLN A 233 -12.89 12.14 7.97
C GLN A 233 -12.64 13.47 7.25
N ARG A 234 -11.53 14.15 7.56
CA ARG A 234 -11.09 15.35 6.84
C ARG A 234 -10.41 15.07 5.49
N GLY A 235 -10.28 13.82 5.07
CA GLY A 235 -9.64 13.43 3.81
C GLY A 235 -8.15 13.78 3.73
N LEU A 236 -7.46 13.96 4.87
CA LEU A 236 -6.09 14.49 4.89
C LEU A 236 -5.08 13.55 4.22
N TYR A 237 -5.24 12.23 4.38
CA TYR A 237 -4.36 11.23 3.78
C TYR A 237 -5.11 10.08 3.10
N LYS A 238 -6.43 10.15 2.95
CA LYS A 238 -7.19 9.24 2.09
C LYS A 238 -7.86 10.07 1.01
N ARG A 239 -7.67 9.68 -0.24
CA ARG A 239 -8.35 10.26 -1.41
C ARG A 239 -9.84 9.91 -1.35
N VAL A 240 -10.66 10.59 -2.15
CA VAL A 240 -12.10 10.33 -2.27
C VAL A 240 -12.39 8.89 -2.71
N ASN A 241 -11.46 8.24 -3.42
CA ASN A 241 -11.55 6.84 -3.84
C ASN A 241 -11.07 5.83 -2.77
N GLY A 242 -10.75 6.28 -1.56
CA GLY A 242 -10.26 5.44 -0.46
C GLY A 242 -8.77 5.09 -0.50
N GLU A 243 -8.04 5.46 -1.56
CA GLU A 243 -6.60 5.23 -1.66
C GLU A 243 -5.81 6.18 -0.75
N LEU A 244 -4.65 5.73 -0.29
CA LEU A 244 -3.74 6.56 0.48
C LEU A 244 -3.24 7.74 -0.38
N ASN A 245 -3.31 8.96 0.18
CA ASN A 245 -2.78 10.17 -0.42
C ASN A 245 -1.34 10.42 0.05
N VAL A 246 -0.44 9.53 -0.37
CA VAL A 246 1.01 9.64 -0.15
C VAL A 246 1.73 9.90 -1.46
N LYS A 247 2.88 10.57 -1.38
CA LYS A 247 3.72 10.91 -2.53
C LYS A 247 4.77 9.84 -2.83
N TYR A 248 5.07 9.00 -1.83
CA TYR A 248 6.20 8.08 -1.83
C TYR A 248 7.52 8.80 -2.10
N ASP A 249 7.72 9.96 -1.46
CA ASP A 249 8.94 10.75 -1.58
C ASP A 249 9.93 10.49 -0.43
N VAL A 250 11.15 11.02 -0.57
CA VAL A 250 12.22 10.84 0.42
C VAL A 250 11.90 11.52 1.75
N LYS A 251 11.07 12.57 1.77
CA LYS A 251 10.67 13.27 3.00
C LYS A 251 9.73 12.41 3.82
N GLU A 252 8.71 11.83 3.19
CA GLU A 252 7.80 10.88 3.84
C GLU A 252 8.57 9.64 4.33
N TYR A 253 9.51 9.14 3.51
CA TYR A 253 10.33 8.01 3.91
C TYR A 253 11.23 8.31 5.12
N ARG A 254 11.80 9.51 5.19
CA ARG A 254 12.57 9.97 6.37
C ARG A 254 11.70 10.01 7.61
N GLY A 255 10.45 10.46 7.50
CA GLY A 255 9.49 10.42 8.60
C GLY A 255 9.21 8.99 9.07
N LEU A 256 9.01 8.07 8.13
CA LEU A 256 8.84 6.64 8.44
C LEU A 256 10.08 6.04 9.10
N TRP A 257 11.27 6.35 8.60
CA TRP A 257 12.52 5.94 9.23
C TRP A 257 12.56 6.38 10.69
N GLN A 258 12.37 7.68 10.96
CA GLN A 258 12.40 8.24 12.31
C GLN A 258 11.33 7.61 13.22
N GLY A 259 10.12 7.40 12.70
CA GLY A 259 9.03 6.77 13.43
C GLY A 259 9.36 5.32 13.81
N VAL A 260 9.87 4.52 12.87
CA VAL A 260 10.29 3.14 13.15
C VAL A 260 11.44 3.12 14.15
N LYS A 261 12.44 3.99 14.01
CA LYS A 261 13.54 4.08 14.99
C LYS A 261 13.05 4.47 16.40
N GLY A 262 12.08 5.37 16.49
CA GLY A 262 11.40 5.70 17.74
C GLY A 262 10.73 4.48 18.38
N LEU A 263 9.98 3.72 17.59
CA LEU A 263 9.33 2.48 18.02
C LEU A 263 10.34 1.41 18.45
N GLN A 264 11.45 1.24 17.72
CA GLN A 264 12.52 0.30 18.09
C GLN A 264 13.14 0.68 19.45
N ARG A 265 13.40 1.96 19.69
CA ARG A 265 13.88 2.46 20.99
C ARG A 265 12.88 2.21 22.13
N LEU A 266 11.58 2.32 21.85
CA LEU A 266 10.52 2.00 22.81
C LEU A 266 10.49 0.49 23.16
N LEU A 267 10.70 -0.38 22.17
CA LEU A 267 10.59 -1.83 22.31
C LEU A 267 11.91 -2.54 22.69
N GLY A 268 13.04 -1.84 22.59
CA GLY A 268 14.37 -2.31 22.97
C GLY A 268 15.09 -3.17 21.92
N GLU A 269 14.38 -3.97 21.10
CA GLU A 269 15.01 -4.94 20.17
C GLU A 269 14.17 -5.31 18.94
N ALA A 270 13.04 -4.64 18.66
CA ALA A 270 12.19 -5.02 17.54
C ALA A 270 12.90 -4.79 16.20
N SER A 271 12.97 -5.82 15.36
CA SER A 271 13.51 -5.70 14.00
C SER A 271 12.57 -4.93 13.08
N CYS A 272 13.10 -4.33 12.02
CA CYS A 272 12.27 -3.65 11.00
C CYS A 272 11.27 -4.61 10.33
N LEU A 273 11.62 -5.90 10.21
CA LEU A 273 10.74 -6.93 9.65
C LEU A 273 9.56 -7.24 10.59
N GLU A 274 9.79 -7.30 11.90
CA GLU A 274 8.70 -7.49 12.86
C GLU A 274 7.76 -6.28 12.85
N VAL A 275 8.30 -5.05 12.77
CA VAL A 275 7.49 -3.83 12.65
C VAL A 275 6.62 -3.88 11.39
N GLU A 276 7.17 -4.34 10.26
CA GLU A 276 6.43 -4.54 9.01
C GLU A 276 5.28 -5.54 9.17
N LYS A 277 5.54 -6.70 9.80
CA LYS A 277 4.54 -7.73 10.07
C LYS A 277 3.44 -7.25 11.02
N VAL A 278 3.82 -6.59 12.11
CA VAL A 278 2.86 -6.03 13.08
C VAL A 278 2.00 -4.96 12.42
N ALA A 279 2.57 -4.09 11.59
CA ALA A 279 1.80 -3.07 10.87
C ALA A 279 0.70 -3.70 9.98
N LEU A 280 1.02 -4.81 9.31
CA LEU A 280 0.05 -5.57 8.53
C LEU A 280 -1.06 -6.13 9.42
N VAL A 281 -0.70 -6.75 10.55
CA VAL A 281 -1.70 -7.28 11.49
C VAL A 281 -2.60 -6.17 12.02
N VAL A 282 -2.02 -5.05 12.45
CA VAL A 282 -2.77 -3.88 12.96
C VAL A 282 -3.78 -3.39 11.92
N ARG A 283 -3.39 -3.30 10.65
CA ARG A 283 -4.28 -2.83 9.58
C ARG A 283 -5.41 -3.81 9.26
N TYR A 284 -5.17 -5.11 9.34
CA TYR A 284 -6.12 -6.15 8.89
C TYR A 284 -6.67 -6.99 10.04
N ARG A 285 -6.53 -6.52 11.28
CA ARG A 285 -7.05 -7.19 12.46
C ARG A 285 -8.56 -7.42 12.32
N GLY A 286 -9.01 -8.62 12.65
CA GLY A 286 -10.41 -9.03 12.53
C GLY A 286 -10.80 -9.62 11.17
N LEU A 287 -9.93 -9.59 10.17
CA LEU A 287 -10.17 -10.27 8.89
C LEU A 287 -10.18 -11.81 9.02
N GLU A 288 -9.54 -12.34 10.06
CA GLU A 288 -9.38 -13.77 10.35
C GLU A 288 -10.71 -14.50 10.59
N GLY A 289 -11.76 -13.76 11.00
CA GLY A 289 -13.10 -14.30 11.22
C GLY A 289 -14.03 -14.22 10.00
N VAL A 290 -13.62 -13.53 8.94
CA VAL A 290 -14.44 -13.37 7.73
C VAL A 290 -14.20 -14.57 6.80
N SER A 291 -14.68 -15.74 7.21
CA SER A 291 -14.99 -16.80 6.25
C SER A 291 -16.03 -16.22 5.29
N GLY A 292 -15.84 -16.39 3.98
CA GLY A 292 -16.67 -15.81 2.92
C GLY A 292 -18.13 -16.29 2.92
N GLY A 293 -18.89 -15.89 3.94
CA GLY A 293 -20.35 -15.84 3.96
C GLY A 293 -20.78 -14.46 3.47
N GLY A 294 -21.79 -14.45 2.60
CA GLY A 294 -22.30 -13.29 1.90
C GLY A 294 -22.51 -12.05 2.78
N GLY A 295 -22.36 -10.89 2.14
CA GLY A 295 -22.48 -9.61 2.81
C GLY A 295 -23.79 -9.44 3.55
N ASP A 296 -23.70 -8.68 4.65
CA ASP A 296 -24.76 -7.75 4.96
C ASP A 296 -24.21 -6.34 4.75
N GLY A 297 -24.99 -5.56 4.02
CA GLY A 297 -24.67 -4.17 3.73
C GLY A 297 -24.67 -3.36 5.02
N GLY A 298 -24.12 -2.17 4.93
CA GLY A 298 -24.27 -1.17 5.98
C GLY A 298 -25.76 -0.94 6.27
N GLY A 299 -26.25 -1.59 7.31
CA GLY A 299 -27.45 -1.21 8.05
C GLY A 299 -27.09 -0.01 8.91
N GLY A 300 -27.07 1.17 8.29
CA GLY A 300 -27.06 2.43 9.02
C GLY A 300 -28.34 2.49 9.86
N ASP A 301 -28.13 2.60 11.16
CA ASP A 301 -29.14 2.75 12.20
C ASP A 301 -30.03 3.97 11.90
N GLY A 302 -31.19 3.70 11.33
CA GLY A 302 -32.24 4.68 11.07
C GLY A 302 -32.99 4.95 12.37
N ASN A 303 -32.53 5.94 13.12
CA ASN A 303 -33.22 6.45 14.28
C ASN A 303 -34.60 7.02 13.87
N ASP A 304 -35.66 6.34 14.28
CA ASP A 304 -37.04 6.80 14.24
C ASP A 304 -37.18 8.07 15.11
N LYS A 305 -37.16 9.23 14.46
CA LYS A 305 -37.75 10.45 14.99
C LYS A 305 -38.97 10.82 14.17
N GLN A 306 -40.10 10.36 14.70
CA GLN A 306 -41.43 10.89 14.48
C GLN A 306 -41.41 12.42 14.66
N VAL A 307 -41.50 13.17 13.56
CA VAL A 307 -41.86 14.59 13.59
C VAL A 307 -42.93 14.81 12.52
N SER A 308 -44.05 15.33 13.00
CA SER A 308 -45.29 15.69 12.34
C SER A 308 -45.11 16.49 11.05
N LEU A 309 -45.75 16.01 9.98
CA LEU A 309 -46.06 16.77 8.78
C LEU A 309 -47.24 17.71 9.09
N GLU A 310 -47.00 19.01 9.07
CA GLU A 310 -48.04 19.97 8.69
C GLU A 310 -47.80 20.41 7.25
N GLU A 311 -48.87 20.30 6.46
CA GLU A 311 -48.92 20.68 5.05
C GLU A 311 -48.92 22.21 4.89
N GLY A 312 -48.07 22.73 4.01
CA GLY A 312 -48.09 24.11 3.58
C GLY A 312 -47.71 24.23 2.11
N LYS A 313 -48.72 24.27 1.24
CA LYS A 313 -48.62 24.54 -0.20
C LYS A 313 -47.92 25.88 -0.49
N GLY A 314 -47.09 25.90 -1.53
CA GLY A 314 -46.60 27.15 -2.12
C GLY A 314 -45.78 26.93 -3.39
N GLU A 315 -46.44 26.96 -4.54
CA GLU A 315 -45.81 27.13 -5.86
C GLU A 315 -45.07 28.47 -5.94
N THR A 316 -43.87 28.54 -6.56
CA THR A 316 -43.58 29.45 -7.70
C THR A 316 -42.16 29.36 -8.28
N LYS A 317 -42.12 29.18 -9.62
CA LYS A 317 -41.34 29.87 -10.68
C LYS A 317 -39.82 30.16 -10.52
N ARG A 318 -39.06 29.52 -11.44
CA ARG A 318 -38.30 30.08 -12.59
C ARG A 318 -37.38 31.31 -12.40
N GLY A 319 -36.12 31.16 -12.86
CA GLY A 319 -35.15 32.23 -13.20
C GLY A 319 -34.06 32.37 -12.13
N GLU A 320 -32.80 32.72 -12.39
CA GLU A 320 -32.07 33.15 -13.57
C GLU A 320 -30.57 33.12 -13.20
N LYS A 321 -29.69 32.93 -14.17
CA LYS A 321 -28.24 33.05 -14.02
C LYS A 321 -27.87 34.50 -13.65
N ARG A 322 -27.01 34.72 -12.66
CA ARG A 322 -26.19 35.93 -12.59
C ARG A 322 -24.74 35.61 -12.23
N ALA A 323 -23.87 35.99 -13.16
CA ALA A 323 -22.47 36.30 -12.93
C ALA A 323 -22.37 37.53 -12.02
N LEU A 324 -21.34 37.57 -11.19
CA LEU A 324 -20.96 38.77 -10.45
C LEU A 324 -19.54 39.17 -10.87
N GLU A 325 -19.48 40.28 -11.60
CA GLU A 325 -18.27 41.04 -11.91
C GLU A 325 -17.75 41.73 -10.65
N GLN A 326 -16.43 41.91 -10.58
CA GLN A 326 -15.75 42.76 -9.60
C GLN A 326 -15.55 44.16 -10.18
N PRO A 327 -15.65 45.23 -9.37
CA PRO A 327 -15.46 46.60 -9.84
C PRO A 327 -13.97 46.98 -9.93
N GLY A 328 -13.60 47.69 -11.01
CA GLY A 328 -12.49 48.67 -11.04
C GLY A 328 -12.90 49.94 -10.30
N GLU A 329 -12.11 51.00 -10.10
CA GLU A 329 -10.84 51.54 -10.65
C GLU A 329 -10.10 52.20 -9.46
N ASP A 330 -8.79 52.44 -9.47
CA ASP A 330 -8.06 53.57 -10.08
C ASP A 330 -6.55 53.23 -9.99
N GLY A 331 -5.63 53.56 -10.90
CA GLY A 331 -5.58 54.61 -11.90
C GLY A 331 -4.19 55.27 -11.82
N SER A 332 -3.23 54.79 -12.61
CA SER A 332 -1.96 55.45 -13.01
C SER A 332 -1.06 54.37 -13.65
N GLY A 333 -0.69 54.34 -14.92
CA GLY A 333 -0.53 55.43 -15.87
C GLY A 333 0.91 55.43 -16.38
N SER A 334 1.31 54.48 -17.24
CA SER A 334 2.31 54.78 -18.27
C SER A 334 2.35 53.74 -19.40
N ARG A 335 2.20 54.27 -20.61
CA ARG A 335 2.28 53.61 -21.91
C ARG A 335 3.67 53.00 -22.16
N ARG A 336 3.72 51.84 -22.81
CA ARG A 336 4.60 51.65 -23.98
C ARG A 336 4.08 50.58 -24.95
N ARG A 337 4.32 50.85 -26.23
CA ARG A 337 3.62 50.36 -27.41
C ARG A 337 4.13 48.98 -27.89
N ARG A 338 3.16 48.14 -28.26
CA ARG A 338 3.04 47.29 -29.46
C ARG A 338 4.18 47.33 -30.50
N SER A 339 4.68 46.15 -30.89
CA SER A 339 4.96 45.85 -32.30
C SER A 339 4.73 44.36 -32.61
N LYS A 340 3.90 44.15 -33.63
CA LYS A 340 3.62 42.90 -34.36
C LYS A 340 4.53 42.93 -35.60
N ARG A 341 5.12 41.80 -36.01
CA ARG A 341 5.24 41.35 -37.42
C ARG A 341 5.82 39.92 -37.43
N LEU A 342 5.05 38.95 -37.95
CA LEU A 342 5.20 38.29 -39.26
C LEU A 342 6.45 37.40 -39.28
N GLY A 343 6.42 36.13 -39.66
CA GLY A 343 5.57 35.41 -40.60
C GLY A 343 6.52 34.44 -41.31
N ARG A 344 6.12 33.17 -41.41
CA ARG A 344 6.90 32.08 -42.01
C ARG A 344 7.46 32.44 -43.39
N GLY A 345 8.73 32.13 -43.58
CA GLY A 345 9.40 31.82 -44.84
C GLY A 345 10.31 30.64 -44.55
#